data_AF-A0A2N6BAJ6-F1
#
_entry.id   AF-A0A2N6BAJ6-F1
#
_cell.length_a   1.000
_cell.length_b   1.000
_cell.length_c   1.000
_cell.angle_alpha   90.00
_cell.angle_beta   90.00
_cell.angle_gamma   90.00
#
_symmetry.space_group_name_H-M   'P 1'
#
loop_
_entity.id
_entity.type
_entity.pdbx_description
1 polymer ?
#
loop_
_entity_poly.entity_id
_entity_poly.type
_entity_poly.pdbx_seq_one_letter_code
_entity_poly.pdbx_strand_id
1 'polypeptide(L)'
;MVKKTKAPVSWWGEYEIPVDGFAKWEVGPLTLVTERKASEWRLIHWQSDNIAENRVSTVVSKTPPEIPEEAVDQRYAVDGTSPSITLTPMLPNRDVVSLPETPYSVLASEKVRIYVRTPIWVGVVSTKRKQQLFELPVYRMSDTWFGPDQMVGELCYASTTVCRTSLEDFPPWPHGVITPVYIKNSTDETLTVERIHIPAPNLSLFIDEKGGLWTQHVTIVLNKDSKNVEVNIGKKPPLEAGKTTLLAEARKKDAKSMLSKSLSALIGK
;
A
#
# COMPACT_ATOMS: atom_id res chain seq x y z
N MET A 1 -7.56 37.97 2.13
CA MET A 1 -6.58 37.13 2.86
C MET A 1 -7.16 35.73 3.01
N VAL A 2 -6.78 34.81 2.12
CA VAL A 2 -7.20 33.41 2.22
C VAL A 2 -6.36 32.77 3.33
N LYS A 3 -7.01 32.36 4.43
CA LYS A 3 -6.37 31.57 5.48
C LYS A 3 -5.83 30.30 4.82
N LYS A 4 -4.50 30.18 4.73
CA LYS A 4 -3.84 28.91 4.41
C LYS A 4 -4.25 27.92 5.50
N THR A 5 -5.20 27.04 5.19
CA THR A 5 -5.44 25.82 5.94
C THR A 5 -4.11 25.10 5.99
N LYS A 6 -3.53 24.95 7.20
CA LYS A 6 -2.29 24.23 7.42
C LYS A 6 -2.55 22.80 6.94
N ALA A 7 -1.98 22.43 5.80
CA ALA A 7 -2.07 21.06 5.30
C ALA A 7 -1.60 20.12 6.43
N PRO A 8 -2.22 18.95 6.62
CA PRO A 8 -1.71 17.98 7.57
C PRO A 8 -0.22 17.78 7.26
N VAL A 9 0.62 17.86 8.30
CA VAL A 9 2.06 17.67 8.15
C VAL A 9 2.25 16.29 7.57
N SER A 10 2.54 16.27 6.28
CA SER A 10 2.67 15.07 5.50
C SER A 10 4.10 14.58 5.70
N TRP A 11 4.25 13.30 6.08
CA TRP A 11 5.56 12.66 6.24
C TRP A 11 6.24 12.32 4.91
N TRP A 12 5.60 12.66 3.79
CA TRP A 12 6.12 12.54 2.45
C TRP A 12 6.25 13.91 1.77
N GLY A 13 6.97 13.96 0.65
CA GLY A 13 7.34 15.19 -0.04
C GLY A 13 8.84 15.43 -0.03
N GLU A 14 9.23 16.66 -0.34
CA GLU A 14 10.63 17.04 -0.46
C GLU A 14 11.20 17.52 0.89
N TYR A 15 12.38 17.00 1.24
CA TYR A 15 13.09 17.32 2.48
C TYR A 15 14.51 17.75 2.16
N GLU A 16 14.87 18.96 2.58
CA GLU A 16 16.24 19.45 2.53
C GLU A 16 17.06 18.89 3.69
N ILE A 17 18.24 18.38 3.40
CA ILE A 17 19.16 17.78 4.36
C ILE A 17 20.52 18.47 4.17
N PRO A 18 21.09 19.10 5.21
CA PRO A 18 22.42 19.68 5.10
C PRO A 18 23.47 18.59 4.86
N VAL A 19 24.61 18.95 4.29
CA VAL A 19 25.75 18.02 4.22
C VAL A 19 26.18 17.66 5.65
N ASP A 20 26.46 16.38 5.86
CA ASP A 20 26.67 15.74 7.17
C ASP A 20 25.45 15.82 8.11
N GLY A 21 24.28 16.06 7.53
CA GLY A 21 23.00 16.06 8.23
C GLY A 21 22.22 14.76 8.06
N PHE A 22 21.20 14.63 8.89
CA PHE A 22 20.30 13.50 9.00
C PHE A 22 18.85 13.98 8.87
N ALA A 23 18.03 13.17 8.21
CA ALA A 23 16.58 13.25 8.32
C ALA A 23 16.06 11.91 8.82
N LYS A 24 15.22 11.94 9.85
CA LYS A 24 14.55 10.78 10.44
C LYS A 24 13.05 10.91 10.22
N TRP A 25 12.43 9.86 9.72
CA TRP A 25 10.98 9.70 9.63
C TRP A 25 10.55 8.50 10.47
N GLU A 26 9.50 8.69 11.26
CA GLU A 26 8.75 7.59 11.87
C GLU A 26 7.38 7.57 11.20
N VAL A 27 7.01 6.45 10.61
CA VAL A 27 5.76 6.27 9.86
C VAL A 27 5.17 4.91 10.22
N GLY A 28 4.25 4.91 11.17
CA GLY A 28 3.76 3.69 11.80
C GLY A 28 4.94 2.86 12.34
N PRO A 29 5.06 1.58 11.95
CA PRO A 29 6.15 0.71 12.39
C PRO A 29 7.50 1.01 11.72
N LEU A 30 7.55 1.77 10.63
CA LEU A 30 8.80 2.08 9.94
C LEU A 30 9.52 3.26 10.61
N THR A 31 10.80 3.07 10.91
CA THR A 31 11.74 4.18 11.06
C THR A 31 12.71 4.20 9.90
N LEU A 32 12.81 5.35 9.23
CA LEU A 32 13.73 5.62 8.13
C LEU A 32 14.64 6.78 8.52
N VAL A 33 15.94 6.62 8.34
CA VAL A 33 16.95 7.66 8.50
C VAL A 33 17.69 7.81 7.17
N THR A 34 17.85 9.04 6.71
CA THR A 34 18.74 9.37 5.60
C THR A 34 19.82 10.30 6.09
N GLU A 35 21.08 9.91 5.86
CA GLU A 35 22.24 10.76 6.04
C GLU A 35 22.72 11.27 4.67
N ARG A 36 23.02 12.57 4.60
CA ARG A 36 23.58 13.19 3.41
C ARG A 36 25.07 13.44 3.58
N LYS A 37 25.91 12.86 2.71
CA LYS A 37 27.30 13.26 2.51
C LYS A 37 27.46 14.07 1.22
N ALA A 38 28.65 14.61 0.97
CA ALA A 38 28.91 15.38 -0.25
C ALA A 38 28.68 14.56 -1.54
N SER A 39 29.05 13.28 -1.53
CA SER A 39 28.99 12.38 -2.71
C SER A 39 28.29 11.05 -2.43
N GLU A 40 27.52 10.98 -1.34
CA GLU A 40 26.84 9.75 -0.94
C GLU A 40 25.54 10.05 -0.20
N TRP A 41 24.52 9.25 -0.48
CA TRP A 41 23.34 9.10 0.35
C TRP A 41 23.43 7.79 1.12
N ARG A 42 23.24 7.85 2.43
CA ARG A 42 23.12 6.66 3.28
C ARG A 42 21.70 6.57 3.81
N LEU A 43 21.11 5.40 3.64
CA LEU A 43 19.72 5.08 3.95
C LEU A 43 19.73 3.96 4.98
N ILE A 44 19.18 4.24 6.15
CA ILE A 44 19.18 3.36 7.31
C ILE A 44 17.74 3.16 7.74
N HIS A 45 17.29 1.92 7.94
CA HIS A 45 15.91 1.68 8.36
C HIS A 45 15.77 0.46 9.26
N TRP A 46 14.72 0.48 10.08
CA TRP A 46 14.27 -0.64 10.90
C TRP A 46 12.77 -0.56 11.08
N GLN A 47 12.17 -1.68 11.49
CA GLN A 47 10.72 -1.81 11.63
C GLN A 47 10.36 -2.44 12.97
N SER A 48 9.30 -1.94 13.59
CA SER A 48 8.60 -2.62 14.68
C SER A 48 7.68 -3.72 14.13
N ASP A 49 7.51 -4.80 14.88
CA ASP A 49 6.54 -5.86 14.58
C ASP A 49 5.09 -5.43 14.86
N ASN A 50 4.90 -4.32 15.59
CA ASN A 50 3.58 -3.79 15.91
C ASN A 50 3.04 -2.93 14.78
N ILE A 51 2.26 -3.56 13.91
CA ILE A 51 1.63 -2.86 12.79
C ILE A 51 0.63 -1.77 13.21
N ALA A 52 0.04 -1.88 14.40
CA ALA A 52 -0.94 -0.91 14.90
C ALA A 52 -0.29 0.42 15.31
N GLU A 53 1.04 0.50 15.37
CA GLU A 53 1.75 1.77 15.54
C GLU A 53 1.33 2.76 14.46
N ASN A 54 0.91 3.96 14.88
CA ASN A 54 0.42 5.01 14.00
C ASN A 54 1.21 6.32 14.17
N ARG A 55 2.43 6.22 14.75
CA ARG A 55 3.31 7.37 14.94
C ARG A 55 3.67 7.98 13.59
N VAL A 56 3.60 9.30 13.51
CA VAL A 56 4.09 10.06 12.35
C VAL A 56 4.96 11.18 12.86
N SER A 57 6.24 11.15 12.53
CA SER A 57 7.17 12.22 12.88
C SER A 57 8.21 12.41 11.78
N THR A 58 8.74 13.62 11.70
CA THR A 58 9.86 13.93 10.80
C THR A 58 10.77 14.94 11.48
N VAL A 59 12.06 14.63 11.53
CA VAL A 59 13.09 15.47 12.15
C VAL A 59 14.29 15.56 11.23
N VAL A 60 14.71 16.79 10.90
CA VAL A 60 15.99 17.05 10.23
C VAL A 60 16.95 17.64 11.26
N SER A 61 18.16 17.08 11.35
CA SER A 61 19.16 17.44 12.36
C SER A 61 20.59 17.29 11.82
N LYS A 62 21.54 17.95 12.47
CA LYS A 62 22.98 17.69 12.26
C LYS A 62 23.53 16.60 13.19
N THR A 63 22.78 16.26 14.23
CA THR A 63 23.17 15.21 15.17
C THR A 63 22.63 13.88 14.66
N PRO A 64 23.45 12.81 14.62
CA PRO A 64 22.98 11.48 14.26
C PRO A 64 21.90 11.02 15.25
N PRO A 65 20.79 10.43 14.76
CA PRO A 65 19.81 9.82 15.63
C PRO A 65 20.38 8.53 16.24
N GLU A 66 19.74 8.04 17.30
CA GLU A 66 19.97 6.69 17.79
C GLU A 66 19.54 5.68 16.72
N ILE A 67 20.46 4.76 16.38
CA ILE A 67 20.29 3.73 15.37
C ILE A 67 20.52 2.38 16.06
N PRO A 68 19.55 1.45 16.01
CA PRO A 68 19.70 0.14 16.61
C PRO A 68 20.63 -0.76 15.78
N GLU A 69 21.14 -1.84 16.39
CA GLU A 69 22.13 -2.73 15.77
C GLU A 69 21.53 -3.52 14.59
N GLU A 70 20.26 -3.89 14.68
CA GLU A 70 19.51 -4.60 13.64
C GLU A 70 19.10 -3.73 12.43
N ALA A 71 19.43 -2.44 12.45
CA ALA A 71 19.09 -1.54 11.35
C ALA A 71 19.77 -1.97 10.05
N VAL A 72 19.01 -1.95 8.96
CA VAL A 72 19.54 -2.19 7.62
C VAL A 72 20.16 -0.89 7.12
N ASP A 73 21.42 -0.97 6.68
CA ASP A 73 22.20 0.18 6.22
C ASP A 73 22.61 0.01 4.75
N GLN A 74 22.26 0.99 3.92
CA GLN A 74 22.51 1.01 2.49
C GLN A 74 23.12 2.33 2.05
N ARG A 75 24.05 2.26 1.09
CA ARG A 75 24.84 3.41 0.63
C ARG A 75 24.75 3.56 -0.87
N TYR A 76 24.54 4.79 -1.33
CA TYR A 76 24.36 5.15 -2.74
C TYR A 76 25.32 6.27 -3.11
N ALA A 77 26.37 5.94 -3.87
CA ALA A 77 27.37 6.91 -4.34
C ALA A 77 26.82 7.74 -5.52
N VAL A 78 27.06 9.05 -5.49
CA VAL A 78 26.65 10.00 -6.54
C VAL A 78 27.71 11.06 -6.77
N ASP A 79 27.77 11.59 -8.00
CA ASP A 79 28.59 12.74 -8.33
C ASP A 79 27.91 14.05 -7.85
N GLY A 80 28.09 14.31 -6.55
CA GLY A 80 27.49 15.43 -5.80
C GLY A 80 26.03 15.22 -5.43
N THR A 81 25.73 15.15 -4.13
CA THR A 81 24.36 14.99 -3.61
C THR A 81 23.52 16.27 -3.81
N SER A 82 22.24 16.08 -4.15
CA SER A 82 21.24 17.16 -4.11
C SER A 82 21.01 17.65 -2.68
N PRO A 83 20.58 18.90 -2.48
CA PRO A 83 20.20 19.38 -1.15
C PRO A 83 19.01 18.65 -0.55
N SER A 84 18.18 18.05 -1.41
CA SER A 84 16.96 17.39 -1.00
C SER A 84 16.84 15.97 -1.52
N ILE A 85 15.99 15.21 -0.83
CA ILE A 85 15.36 13.98 -1.31
C ILE A 85 13.85 14.12 -1.27
N THR A 86 13.15 13.31 -2.05
CA THR A 86 11.69 13.24 -2.02
C THR A 86 11.26 11.88 -1.51
N LEU A 87 10.45 11.87 -0.44
CA LEU A 87 9.70 10.67 -0.04
C LEU A 87 8.38 10.62 -0.79
N THR A 88 8.06 9.44 -1.31
CA THR A 88 6.85 9.19 -2.09
C THR A 88 6.10 7.98 -1.55
N PRO A 89 4.82 8.11 -1.19
CA PRO A 89 4.00 6.95 -0.85
C PRO A 89 3.70 6.14 -2.10
N MET A 90 3.72 4.82 -1.99
CA MET A 90 3.50 3.89 -3.10
C MET A 90 2.65 2.70 -2.65
N LEU A 91 1.94 2.05 -3.56
CA LEU A 91 1.29 0.77 -3.26
C LEU A 91 2.32 -0.37 -3.17
N PRO A 92 1.97 -1.53 -2.60
CA PRO A 92 2.78 -2.74 -2.70
C PRO A 92 3.16 -3.09 -4.13
N ASN A 93 4.37 -3.66 -4.29
CA ASN A 93 4.89 -4.10 -5.58
C ASN A 93 4.44 -5.52 -5.98
N ARG A 94 3.69 -6.21 -5.11
CA ARG A 94 3.03 -7.49 -5.35
C ARG A 94 1.58 -7.42 -4.91
N ASP A 95 0.78 -8.34 -5.43
CA ASP A 95 -0.62 -8.50 -5.10
C ASP A 95 -0.76 -8.94 -3.63
N VAL A 96 -1.92 -8.65 -3.05
CA VAL A 96 -2.18 -8.82 -1.62
C VAL A 96 -3.39 -9.72 -1.46
N VAL A 97 -3.25 -10.76 -0.65
CA VAL A 97 -4.34 -11.68 -0.32
C VAL A 97 -4.85 -11.38 1.07
N SER A 98 -6.11 -10.99 1.17
CA SER A 98 -6.77 -10.69 2.45
C SER A 98 -7.76 -11.77 2.82
N LEU A 99 -7.76 -12.14 4.10
CA LEU A 99 -8.73 -13.08 4.65
C LEU A 99 -9.77 -12.31 5.47
N PRO A 100 -11.06 -12.66 5.36
CA PRO A 100 -12.05 -12.28 6.36
C PRO A 100 -11.72 -12.92 7.72
N GLU A 101 -12.13 -12.29 8.84
CA GLU A 101 -11.87 -12.81 10.19
C GLU A 101 -12.72 -14.04 10.46
N THR A 102 -13.92 -14.04 9.87
CA THR A 102 -14.74 -15.22 9.71
C THR A 102 -15.10 -15.28 8.23
N PRO A 103 -14.86 -16.43 7.54
CA PRO A 103 -15.39 -16.63 6.20
C PRO A 103 -16.87 -16.30 6.20
N TYR A 104 -17.29 -15.52 5.21
CA TYR A 104 -18.69 -15.12 5.10
C TYR A 104 -19.25 -15.54 3.75
N SER A 105 -20.55 -15.77 3.76
CA SER A 105 -21.27 -16.27 2.61
C SER A 105 -22.00 -15.14 1.90
N VAL A 106 -21.79 -15.03 0.59
CA VAL A 106 -22.56 -14.16 -0.30
C VAL A 106 -23.64 -15.01 -0.94
N LEU A 107 -24.90 -14.76 -0.59
CA LEU A 107 -26.03 -15.53 -1.11
C LEU A 107 -26.12 -15.42 -2.64
N ALA A 108 -26.86 -16.36 -3.24
CA ALA A 108 -27.17 -16.35 -4.66
C ALA A 108 -27.76 -15.00 -5.09
N SER A 109 -27.32 -14.48 -6.25
CA SER A 109 -27.76 -13.20 -6.82
C SER A 109 -27.51 -11.95 -5.98
N GLU A 110 -26.73 -12.05 -4.89
CA GLU A 110 -26.43 -10.92 -4.00
C GLU A 110 -25.13 -10.19 -4.33
N LYS A 111 -25.04 -8.97 -3.79
CA LYS A 111 -23.85 -8.11 -3.87
C LYS A 111 -23.45 -7.63 -2.50
N VAL A 112 -22.16 -7.70 -2.22
CA VAL A 112 -21.58 -7.17 -0.99
C VAL A 112 -20.42 -6.25 -1.31
N ARG A 113 -20.19 -5.29 -0.42
CA ARG A 113 -18.99 -4.46 -0.40
C ARG A 113 -18.24 -4.74 0.89
N ILE A 114 -16.93 -4.91 0.73
CA ILE A 114 -15.98 -4.97 1.83
C ILE A 114 -14.84 -4.01 1.58
N TYR A 115 -14.00 -3.83 2.58
CA TYR A 115 -12.82 -2.98 2.53
C TYR A 115 -11.63 -3.78 3.02
N VAL A 116 -10.53 -3.67 2.27
CA VAL A 116 -9.24 -4.24 2.64
C VAL A 116 -8.29 -3.09 2.90
N ARG A 117 -7.54 -3.17 4.01
CA ARG A 117 -6.52 -2.20 4.33
C ARG A 117 -5.14 -2.81 4.24
N THR A 118 -4.26 -2.15 3.50
CA THR A 118 -2.91 -2.66 3.23
C THR A 118 -1.87 -1.60 3.59
N PRO A 119 -0.75 -1.98 4.22
CA PRO A 119 0.39 -1.09 4.40
C PRO A 119 0.94 -0.61 3.05
N ILE A 120 1.25 0.68 2.98
CA ILE A 120 1.91 1.26 1.81
C ILE A 120 3.43 1.03 1.84
N TRP A 121 4.06 1.40 0.74
CA TRP A 121 5.50 1.50 0.57
C TRP A 121 5.93 2.96 0.55
N VAL A 122 7.21 3.19 0.83
CA VAL A 122 7.86 4.50 0.72
C VAL A 122 8.96 4.38 -0.33
N GLY A 123 8.91 5.23 -1.35
CA GLY A 123 10.00 5.44 -2.30
C GLY A 123 10.83 6.65 -1.89
N VAL A 124 12.15 6.52 -1.95
CA VAL A 124 13.10 7.61 -1.74
C VAL A 124 13.71 8.00 -3.09
N VAL A 125 13.51 9.24 -3.51
CA VAL A 125 13.92 9.75 -4.82
C VAL A 125 14.93 10.88 -4.66
N SER A 126 16.02 10.86 -5.43
CA SER A 126 16.94 11.99 -5.51
C SER A 126 16.35 13.08 -6.41
N THR A 127 16.20 14.30 -5.88
CA THR A 127 15.58 15.43 -6.59
C THR A 127 16.35 15.82 -7.86
N LYS A 128 17.69 15.83 -7.80
CA LYS A 128 18.56 16.24 -8.94
C LYS A 128 18.45 15.28 -10.13
N ARG A 129 18.35 13.97 -9.89
CA ARG A 129 18.34 12.95 -10.94
C ARG A 129 16.95 12.40 -11.27
N LYS A 130 15.93 12.74 -10.45
CA LYS A 130 14.61 12.08 -10.46
C LYS A 130 14.71 10.55 -10.47
N GLN A 131 15.77 10.04 -9.85
CA GLN A 131 16.07 8.61 -9.77
C GLN A 131 15.61 8.09 -8.42
N GLN A 132 14.82 7.02 -8.44
CA GLN A 132 14.49 6.27 -7.24
C GLN A 132 15.77 5.62 -6.71
N LEU A 133 16.18 6.03 -5.51
CA LEU A 133 17.33 5.45 -4.81
C LEU A 133 16.92 4.12 -4.19
N PHE A 134 15.77 4.10 -3.52
CA PHE A 134 15.31 2.95 -2.77
C PHE A 134 13.78 2.94 -2.63
N GLU A 135 13.19 1.77 -2.39
CA GLU A 135 11.83 1.64 -1.89
C GLU A 135 11.74 0.55 -0.83
N LEU A 136 10.88 0.75 0.16
CA LEU A 136 10.64 -0.22 1.23
C LEU A 136 9.19 -0.18 1.70
N PRO A 137 8.63 -1.30 2.19
CA PRO A 137 7.32 -1.29 2.82
C PRO A 137 7.38 -0.49 4.13
N VAL A 138 6.26 0.13 4.53
CA VAL A 138 6.13 0.64 5.89
C VAL A 138 6.09 -0.52 6.90
N TYR A 139 5.47 -1.64 6.52
CA TYR A 139 5.44 -2.86 7.32
C TYR A 139 5.67 -4.09 6.44
N ARG A 140 6.61 -4.97 6.83
CA ARG A 140 6.90 -6.21 6.11
C ARG A 140 5.79 -7.24 6.32
N MET A 141 4.81 -7.23 5.41
CA MET A 141 3.79 -8.29 5.31
C MET A 141 4.43 -9.65 5.05
N SER A 142 3.85 -10.73 5.54
CA SER A 142 4.32 -12.09 5.24
C SER A 142 4.11 -12.44 3.76
N ASP A 143 4.99 -13.25 3.20
CA ASP A 143 4.80 -13.81 1.86
C ASP A 143 3.76 -14.94 1.90
N THR A 144 2.92 -15.02 0.87
CA THR A 144 1.92 -16.08 0.71
C THR A 144 1.84 -16.50 -0.75
N TRP A 145 1.43 -17.74 -0.99
CA TRP A 145 1.19 -18.26 -2.32
C TRP A 145 -0.32 -18.21 -2.62
N PHE A 146 -0.67 -17.68 -3.79
CA PHE A 146 -2.04 -17.59 -4.26
C PHE A 146 -2.21 -18.37 -5.56
N GLY A 147 -2.94 -19.48 -5.50
CA GLY A 147 -3.17 -20.34 -6.65
C GLY A 147 -3.84 -21.66 -6.25
N PRO A 148 -4.23 -22.50 -7.22
CA PRO A 148 -4.89 -23.78 -6.97
C PRO A 148 -3.99 -24.77 -6.22
N ASP A 149 -2.68 -24.69 -6.38
CA ASP A 149 -1.70 -25.55 -5.71
C ASP A 149 -0.35 -24.84 -5.54
N GLN A 150 0.66 -25.56 -5.02
CA GLN A 150 2.00 -25.01 -4.73
C GLN A 150 2.87 -24.80 -5.99
N MET A 151 2.51 -25.42 -7.12
CA MET A 151 3.24 -25.35 -8.39
C MET A 151 2.64 -24.31 -9.34
N VAL A 152 1.35 -24.02 -9.19
CA VAL A 152 0.59 -23.08 -10.03
C VAL A 152 0.01 -22.00 -9.14
N GLY A 153 0.49 -20.77 -9.31
CA GLY A 153 0.06 -19.62 -8.54
C GLY A 153 1.01 -18.44 -8.66
N GLU A 154 0.80 -17.47 -7.78
CA GLU A 154 1.54 -16.22 -7.74
C GLU A 154 1.99 -15.92 -6.31
N LEU A 155 3.21 -15.40 -6.19
CA LEU A 155 3.75 -14.93 -4.92
C LEU A 155 3.11 -13.58 -4.56
N CYS A 156 2.36 -13.58 -3.48
CA CYS A 156 1.62 -12.42 -2.96
C CYS A 156 2.08 -12.06 -1.54
N TYR A 157 1.56 -10.96 -1.03
CA TYR A 157 1.61 -10.63 0.40
C TYR A 157 0.33 -11.08 1.10
N ALA A 158 0.45 -11.62 2.30
CA ALA A 158 -0.70 -11.79 3.19
C ALA A 158 -1.08 -10.42 3.77
N SER A 159 -2.35 -10.05 3.67
CA SER A 159 -2.86 -8.84 4.32
C SER A 159 -2.64 -8.93 5.83
N THR A 160 -2.33 -7.78 6.42
CA THR A 160 -2.11 -7.64 7.85
C THR A 160 -3.36 -7.20 8.60
N THR A 161 -4.40 -6.82 7.86
CA THR A 161 -5.71 -6.53 8.41
C THR A 161 -6.75 -7.45 7.82
N VAL A 162 -7.76 -7.68 8.64
CA VAL A 162 -8.98 -8.36 8.26
C VAL A 162 -9.80 -7.48 7.32
N CYS A 163 -10.43 -8.11 6.33
CA CYS A 163 -11.51 -7.49 5.57
C CYS A 163 -12.64 -6.99 6.49
N ARG A 164 -13.05 -5.72 6.37
CA ARG A 164 -14.18 -5.16 7.12
C ARG A 164 -15.35 -4.82 6.20
N THR A 165 -16.57 -4.88 6.70
CA THR A 165 -17.78 -4.48 5.97
C THR A 165 -18.10 -2.99 6.18
N SER A 166 -17.66 -2.40 7.30
CA SER A 166 -17.74 -0.97 7.57
C SER A 166 -16.37 -0.30 7.58
N LEU A 167 -16.32 0.96 7.13
CA LEU A 167 -15.13 1.81 7.21
C LEU A 167 -14.84 2.26 8.63
N GLU A 168 -15.89 2.39 9.45
CA GLU A 168 -15.80 2.85 10.84
C GLU A 168 -15.04 1.84 11.73
N ASP A 169 -14.93 0.59 11.26
CA ASP A 169 -14.21 -0.48 11.94
C ASP A 169 -12.69 -0.35 11.82
N PHE A 170 -12.18 0.58 11.00
CA PHE A 170 -10.75 0.78 10.84
C PHE A 170 -10.22 1.89 11.77
N PRO A 171 -9.24 1.58 12.64
CA PRO A 171 -8.55 2.63 13.40
C PRO A 171 -7.79 3.55 12.44
N PRO A 172 -7.52 4.82 12.79
CA PRO A 172 -6.73 5.71 11.93
C PRO A 172 -5.31 5.15 11.72
N TRP A 173 -4.92 5.04 10.46
CA TRP A 173 -3.64 4.45 10.04
C TRP A 173 -3.02 5.28 8.90
N PRO A 174 -2.02 6.13 9.22
CA PRO A 174 -1.43 7.06 8.26
C PRO A 174 -0.63 6.39 7.14
N HIS A 175 -0.32 5.10 7.31
CA HIS A 175 0.40 4.23 6.38
C HIS A 175 -0.46 3.10 5.81
N GLY A 176 -1.78 3.15 6.02
CA GLY A 176 -2.70 2.12 5.53
C GLY A 176 -3.60 2.64 4.43
N VAL A 177 -3.50 2.08 3.23
CA VAL A 177 -4.41 2.40 2.11
C VAL A 177 -5.65 1.52 2.15
N ILE A 178 -6.82 2.11 1.90
CA ILE A 178 -8.11 1.43 1.83
C ILE A 178 -8.42 1.09 0.37
N THR A 179 -8.70 -0.20 0.12
CA THR A 179 -9.21 -0.72 -1.16
C THR A 179 -10.62 -1.28 -0.96
N PRO A 180 -11.66 -0.63 -1.50
CA PRO A 180 -13.00 -1.20 -1.55
C PRO A 180 -13.04 -2.37 -2.52
N VAL A 181 -13.69 -3.47 -2.13
CA VAL A 181 -13.93 -4.64 -2.96
C VAL A 181 -15.42 -4.91 -3.04
N TYR A 182 -15.95 -4.91 -4.26
CA TYR A 182 -17.33 -5.29 -4.56
C TYR A 182 -17.35 -6.74 -5.03
N ILE A 183 -18.07 -7.60 -4.32
CA ILE A 183 -18.26 -8.99 -4.72
C ILE A 183 -19.70 -9.12 -5.20
N LYS A 184 -19.86 -9.58 -6.44
CA LYS A 184 -21.16 -9.85 -7.06
C LYS A 184 -21.26 -11.35 -7.32
N ASN A 185 -22.12 -12.00 -6.54
CA ASN A 185 -22.48 -13.38 -6.81
C ASN A 185 -23.66 -13.40 -7.80
N SER A 186 -23.40 -13.70 -9.07
CA SER A 186 -24.47 -13.83 -10.08
C SER A 186 -24.89 -15.29 -10.31
N THR A 187 -24.46 -16.21 -9.44
CA THR A 187 -24.84 -17.63 -9.52
C THR A 187 -26.14 -17.90 -8.74
N ASP A 188 -26.64 -19.13 -8.84
CA ASP A 188 -27.74 -19.68 -8.05
C ASP A 188 -27.29 -20.38 -6.76
N GLU A 189 -25.99 -20.36 -6.46
CA GLU A 189 -25.41 -20.98 -5.27
C GLU A 189 -24.86 -19.93 -4.31
N THR A 190 -24.82 -20.25 -3.02
CA THR A 190 -24.16 -19.41 -2.02
C THR A 190 -22.64 -19.52 -2.17
N LEU A 191 -21.96 -18.37 -2.23
CA LEU A 191 -20.51 -18.29 -2.33
C LEU A 191 -19.89 -18.10 -0.95
N THR A 192 -18.99 -18.98 -0.54
CA THR A 192 -18.13 -18.73 0.63
C THR A 192 -16.89 -17.95 0.20
N VAL A 193 -16.67 -16.78 0.82
CA VAL A 193 -15.49 -15.96 0.58
C VAL A 193 -14.44 -16.28 1.64
N GLU A 194 -13.40 -17.01 1.24
CA GLU A 194 -12.30 -17.39 2.14
C GLU A 194 -11.08 -16.48 1.97
N ARG A 195 -10.80 -16.07 0.73
CA ARG A 195 -9.62 -15.27 0.38
C ARG A 195 -10.01 -14.24 -0.67
N ILE A 196 -9.53 -13.01 -0.53
CA ILE A 196 -9.77 -11.92 -1.46
C ILE A 196 -8.43 -11.46 -2.02
N HIS A 197 -8.33 -11.49 -3.33
CA HIS A 197 -7.14 -11.09 -4.05
C HIS A 197 -7.21 -9.61 -4.46
N ILE A 198 -6.21 -8.82 -4.06
CA ILE A 198 -6.09 -7.40 -4.34
C ILE A 198 -4.91 -7.17 -5.29
N PRO A 199 -5.14 -6.71 -6.53
CA PRO A 199 -4.08 -6.41 -7.49
C PRO A 199 -3.42 -5.07 -7.20
N ALA A 200 -2.78 -4.95 -6.04
CA ALA A 200 -2.17 -3.71 -5.56
C ALA A 200 -1.24 -3.01 -6.58
N PRO A 201 -0.41 -3.73 -7.37
CA PRO A 201 0.41 -3.09 -8.40
C PRO A 201 -0.38 -2.44 -9.54
N ASN A 202 -1.63 -2.86 -9.77
CA ASN A 202 -2.50 -2.33 -10.82
C ASN A 202 -3.43 -1.21 -10.35
N LEU A 203 -3.41 -0.90 -9.06
CA LEU A 203 -4.18 0.18 -8.45
C LEU A 203 -3.33 1.45 -8.39
N SER A 204 -3.99 2.61 -8.38
CA SER A 204 -3.39 3.91 -8.13
C SER A 204 -3.67 4.34 -6.69
N LEU A 205 -2.80 5.18 -6.14
CA LEU A 205 -2.89 5.69 -4.78
C LEU A 205 -3.44 7.12 -4.78
N PHE A 206 -4.45 7.35 -3.97
CA PHE A 206 -5.13 8.62 -3.80
C PHE A 206 -5.12 9.03 -2.35
N ILE A 207 -5.26 10.33 -2.10
CA ILE A 207 -5.42 10.90 -0.77
C ILE A 207 -6.68 11.75 -0.72
N ASP A 208 -7.47 11.59 0.34
CA ASP A 208 -8.63 12.42 0.62
C ASP A 208 -8.26 13.72 1.37
N GLU A 209 -9.21 14.63 1.54
CA GLU A 209 -8.98 15.90 2.27
C GLU A 209 -8.67 15.72 3.76
N LYS A 210 -8.92 14.54 4.34
CA LYS A 210 -8.64 14.18 5.74
C LYS A 210 -7.29 13.47 5.91
N GLY A 211 -6.57 13.20 4.81
CA GLY A 211 -5.31 12.46 4.82
C GLY A 211 -5.45 10.94 4.74
N GLY A 212 -6.67 10.43 4.53
CA GLY A 212 -6.93 9.01 4.29
C GLY A 212 -6.42 8.59 2.91
N LEU A 213 -5.81 7.40 2.86
CA LEU A 213 -5.25 6.82 1.64
C LEU A 213 -6.25 5.84 1.01
N TRP A 214 -6.46 5.98 -0.29
CA TRP A 214 -7.46 5.23 -1.04
C TRP A 214 -6.91 4.68 -2.36
N THR A 215 -7.51 3.60 -2.85
CA THR A 215 -7.35 3.12 -4.22
C THR A 215 -8.66 3.22 -5.00
N GLN A 216 -8.64 2.89 -6.29
CA GLN A 216 -9.89 2.54 -6.97
C GLN A 216 -10.49 1.27 -6.36
N HIS A 217 -11.80 1.08 -6.55
CA HIS A 217 -12.42 -0.17 -6.14
C HIS A 217 -12.04 -1.33 -7.06
N VAL A 218 -12.07 -2.54 -6.50
CA VAL A 218 -11.98 -3.80 -7.23
C VAL A 218 -13.36 -4.43 -7.26
N THR A 219 -13.80 -4.95 -8.40
CA THR A 219 -15.07 -5.69 -8.53
C THR A 219 -14.77 -7.10 -8.96
N ILE A 220 -15.25 -8.06 -8.17
CA ILE A 220 -15.17 -9.49 -8.41
C ILE A 220 -16.57 -9.97 -8.80
N VAL A 221 -16.74 -10.49 -10.00
CA VAL A 221 -18.02 -11.01 -10.50
C VAL A 221 -17.90 -12.50 -10.74
N LEU A 222 -18.76 -13.27 -10.08
CA LEU A 222 -18.95 -14.69 -10.38
C LEU A 222 -20.13 -14.82 -11.33
N ASN A 223 -19.87 -15.37 -12.50
CA ASN A 223 -20.87 -15.55 -13.55
C ASN A 223 -21.46 -16.96 -13.49
N LYS A 224 -22.77 -17.04 -13.70
CA LYS A 224 -23.53 -18.29 -13.75
C LYS A 224 -23.03 -19.25 -14.84
N ASP A 225 -22.68 -18.70 -16.01
CA ASP A 225 -22.51 -19.51 -17.23
C ASP A 225 -21.08 -19.98 -17.48
N SER A 226 -20.08 -19.32 -16.90
CA SER A 226 -18.68 -19.53 -17.31
C SER A 226 -17.80 -20.27 -16.31
N LYS A 227 -18.26 -20.53 -15.06
CA LYS A 227 -17.39 -20.90 -13.91
C LYS A 227 -16.15 -20.00 -13.70
N ASN A 228 -15.99 -18.96 -14.52
CA ASN A 228 -14.92 -17.99 -14.48
C ASN A 228 -15.30 -16.86 -13.55
N VAL A 229 -14.31 -16.38 -12.81
CA VAL A 229 -14.42 -15.16 -12.01
C VAL A 229 -13.80 -14.01 -12.78
N GLU A 230 -14.55 -12.93 -12.94
CA GLU A 230 -14.08 -11.71 -13.57
C GLU A 230 -13.63 -10.71 -12.50
N VAL A 231 -12.45 -10.11 -12.70
CA VAL A 231 -11.96 -9.02 -11.85
C VAL A 231 -11.85 -7.75 -12.66
N ASN A 232 -12.48 -6.69 -12.18
CA ASN A 232 -12.50 -5.38 -12.80
C ASN A 232 -11.97 -4.33 -11.82
N ILE A 233 -11.13 -3.42 -12.31
CA ILE A 233 -10.63 -2.28 -11.52
C ILE A 233 -11.41 -1.03 -11.95
N GLY A 234 -11.92 -0.31 -10.96
CA GLY A 234 -12.59 0.98 -11.17
C GLY A 234 -11.66 2.02 -11.80
N LYS A 235 -12.25 3.00 -12.49
CA LYS A 235 -11.47 4.11 -13.09
C LYS A 235 -11.14 5.22 -12.10
N LYS A 236 -11.87 5.31 -10.99
CA LYS A 236 -11.79 6.38 -10.00
C LYS A 236 -11.86 5.80 -8.58
N PRO A 237 -11.37 6.54 -7.57
CA PRO A 237 -11.65 6.27 -6.17
C PRO A 237 -13.16 6.15 -5.91
N PRO A 238 -13.57 5.40 -4.87
CA PRO A 238 -14.97 5.27 -4.51
C PRO A 238 -15.57 6.62 -4.07
N LEU A 239 -16.90 6.78 -4.17
CA LEU A 239 -17.58 8.03 -3.82
C LEU A 239 -17.43 8.36 -2.32
N GLU A 240 -17.41 7.33 -1.46
CA GLU A 240 -17.21 7.46 -0.01
C GLU A 240 -15.85 8.03 0.40
N ALA A 241 -14.83 7.98 -0.47
CA ALA A 241 -13.56 8.67 -0.24
C ALA A 241 -13.68 10.21 -0.34
N GLY A 242 -14.83 10.71 -0.79
CA GLY A 242 -15.06 12.14 -1.01
C GLY A 242 -14.14 12.69 -2.10
N LYS A 243 -13.70 13.95 -1.91
CA LYS A 243 -12.76 14.58 -2.84
C LYS A 243 -11.37 14.03 -2.60
N THR A 244 -10.77 13.51 -3.67
CA THR A 244 -9.45 12.89 -3.63
C THR A 244 -8.50 13.53 -4.64
N THR A 245 -7.21 13.46 -4.34
CA THR A 245 -6.12 13.82 -5.25
C THR A 245 -5.29 12.58 -5.54
N LEU A 246 -4.90 12.39 -6.80
CA LEU A 246 -3.97 11.32 -7.17
C LEU A 246 -2.59 11.61 -6.57
N LEU A 247 -2.04 10.62 -5.89
CA LEU A 247 -0.77 10.71 -5.19
C LEU A 247 0.31 9.84 -5.85
N ALA A 248 -0.05 8.65 -6.33
CA ALA A 248 0.82 7.83 -7.16
C ALA A 248 0.02 7.03 -8.21
N GLU A 249 0.56 6.94 -9.43
CA GLU A 249 0.03 6.09 -10.50
C GLU A 249 0.23 4.61 -10.19
N ALA A 250 -0.51 3.74 -10.89
CA ALA A 250 -0.31 2.30 -10.80
C ALA A 250 1.10 1.88 -11.25
N ARG A 251 1.70 0.95 -10.50
CA ARG A 251 3.02 0.36 -10.83
C ARG A 251 2.97 -0.41 -12.15
N LYS A 252 1.85 -1.08 -12.43
CA LYS A 252 1.58 -1.86 -13.64
C LYS A 252 0.29 -1.36 -14.30
N LYS A 253 0.34 -1.05 -15.59
CA LYS A 253 -0.81 -0.55 -16.34
C LYS A 253 -1.70 -1.67 -16.91
N ASP A 254 -1.17 -2.88 -17.02
CA ASP A 254 -1.87 -4.03 -17.60
C ASP A 254 -2.49 -4.91 -16.51
N ALA A 255 -3.79 -4.70 -16.24
CA ALA A 255 -4.55 -5.50 -15.27
C ALA A 255 -5.25 -6.72 -15.91
N LYS A 256 -5.48 -6.70 -17.23
CA LYS A 256 -6.47 -7.58 -17.89
C LYS A 256 -6.05 -9.03 -18.09
N SER A 257 -4.75 -9.39 -18.08
CA SER A 257 -4.33 -10.73 -18.51
C SER A 257 -3.85 -11.68 -17.41
N MET A 258 -3.63 -11.22 -16.17
CA MET A 258 -3.17 -12.10 -15.06
C MET A 258 -4.31 -12.52 -14.12
N LEU A 259 -5.24 -11.61 -13.81
CA LEU A 259 -6.30 -11.83 -12.81
C LEU A 259 -7.25 -13.00 -13.13
N SER A 260 -7.44 -13.34 -14.41
CA SER A 260 -8.37 -14.41 -14.81
C SER A 260 -7.82 -15.83 -14.63
N LYS A 261 -6.49 -16.00 -14.49
CA LYS A 261 -5.88 -17.34 -14.37
C LYS A 261 -5.72 -17.78 -12.91
N SER A 262 -5.47 -16.85 -12.00
CA SER A 262 -5.24 -17.11 -10.58
C SER A 262 -6.55 -17.23 -9.78
N LEU A 263 -7.62 -16.54 -10.20
CA LEU A 263 -8.88 -16.48 -9.43
C LEU A 263 -9.78 -17.72 -9.50
N SER A 264 -9.51 -18.68 -10.39
CA SER A 264 -10.20 -19.98 -10.38
C SER A 264 -10.04 -20.71 -9.03
N ALA A 265 -9.00 -20.36 -8.27
CA ALA A 265 -8.73 -20.90 -6.93
C ALA A 265 -9.61 -20.31 -5.81
N LEU A 266 -10.40 -19.25 -6.07
CA LEU A 266 -11.30 -18.65 -5.08
C LEU A 266 -12.59 -19.47 -4.85
N ILE A 267 -12.89 -20.39 -5.76
CA ILE A 267 -14.06 -21.26 -5.68
C ILE A 267 -13.62 -22.52 -4.93
N GLY A 268 -13.79 -22.52 -3.60
CA GLY A 268 -13.80 -23.75 -2.82
C GLY A 268 -14.84 -24.71 -3.42
N LYS A 269 -14.45 -25.98 -3.58
CA LYS A 269 -15.36 -27.05 -4.02
C LYS A 269 -16.51 -27.25 -3.05
#